data_AF-A0A9E5ETB5-F1
#
_entry.id   AF-A0A9E5ETB5-F1
#
_cell.length_a   1.000
_cell.length_b   1.000
_cell.length_c   1.000
_cell.angle_alpha   90.00
_cell.angle_beta   90.00
_cell.angle_gamma   90.00
#
_symmetry.space_group_name_H-M   'P 1'
#
loop_
_entity.id
_entity.type
_entity.pdbx_description
1 polymer ?
#
loop_
_entity_poly.entity_id
_entity_poly.type
_entity_poly.pdbx_seq_one_letter_code
_entity_poly.pdbx_strand_id
1 'polypeptide(L)'
;MPTNLYCKKNLTLMVSLIGKRLLHMQKLELQDILPLDDFESQRKKFFESHIRYIEKYRKVRLGTSISLVFENRQTLWFRVQEIFRLTKITDPKVIQNELNIYNRLIPEANTLQAAFLIDPQNQPHTVNNSAFSLKDFRGDNLRLILNKSIPCDLTTKRPEDLSLGNSLWVRFFLDEEAKMILKDGRTPAKFSLASNQFLAESHNLPTEIRESLWEDLQS
;
A
#
# COMPACT_ATOMS: atom_id res chain seq x y z
N MET A 1 -26.12 2.22 -22.43
CA MET A 1 -25.33 1.54 -23.48
C MET A 1 -23.86 1.55 -23.06
N PRO A 2 -23.09 0.47 -23.25
CA PRO A 2 -22.27 -0.12 -22.18
C PRO A 2 -20.78 0.26 -22.21
N THR A 3 -20.30 0.94 -21.17
CA THR A 3 -18.85 1.17 -20.91
C THR A 3 -18.33 0.50 -19.63
N ASN A 4 -19.21 -0.12 -18.84
CA ASN A 4 -18.85 -0.72 -17.54
C ASN A 4 -18.52 -2.23 -17.59
N LEU A 5 -18.58 -2.86 -18.76
CA LEU A 5 -18.34 -4.30 -18.92
C LEU A 5 -16.86 -4.65 -19.17
N TYR A 6 -16.05 -3.70 -19.66
CA TYR A 6 -14.63 -3.93 -20.00
C TYR A 6 -13.69 -3.90 -18.79
N CYS A 7 -14.05 -3.18 -17.71
CA CYS A 7 -13.29 -3.20 -16.46
C CYS A 7 -13.52 -4.50 -15.68
N LYS A 8 -14.75 -5.06 -15.73
CA LYS A 8 -15.06 -6.38 -15.14
C LYS A 8 -14.45 -7.56 -15.90
N LYS A 9 -14.37 -7.51 -17.23
CA LYS A 9 -13.83 -8.62 -18.03
C LYS A 9 -12.33 -8.87 -17.85
N ASN A 10 -11.52 -7.84 -17.56
CA ASN A 10 -10.10 -8.04 -17.22
C ASN A 10 -9.90 -8.49 -15.76
N LEU A 11 -10.87 -8.21 -14.88
CA LEU A 11 -10.92 -8.85 -13.56
C LEU A 11 -11.21 -10.35 -13.70
N THR A 12 -12.03 -10.77 -14.67
CA THR A 12 -12.32 -12.19 -14.94
C THR A 12 -11.09 -12.99 -15.37
N LEU A 13 -10.12 -12.39 -16.08
CA LEU A 13 -8.90 -13.09 -16.47
C LEU A 13 -7.93 -13.30 -15.28
N MET A 14 -7.84 -12.32 -14.38
CA MET A 14 -7.12 -12.44 -13.11
C MET A 14 -7.82 -13.44 -12.16
N VAL A 15 -9.16 -13.43 -12.11
CA VAL A 15 -9.95 -14.34 -11.27
C VAL A 15 -9.98 -15.77 -11.83
N SER A 16 -9.84 -15.96 -13.14
CA SER A 16 -9.83 -17.29 -13.79
C SER A 16 -8.57 -18.11 -13.50
N LEU A 17 -7.43 -17.47 -13.22
CA LEU A 17 -6.23 -18.16 -12.79
C LEU A 17 -6.24 -18.43 -11.26
N ILE A 18 -7.07 -17.70 -10.51
CA ILE A 18 -7.24 -17.80 -9.05
C ILE A 18 -8.55 -18.55 -8.73
N GLY A 19 -8.74 -19.70 -9.39
CA GLY A 19 -9.92 -20.53 -9.20
C GLY A 19 -10.09 -20.97 -7.74
N LYS A 20 -11.09 -20.40 -7.07
CA LYS A 20 -11.75 -20.90 -5.84
C LYS A 20 -10.83 -21.27 -4.66
N ARG A 21 -10.27 -20.28 -3.97
CA ARG A 21 -10.03 -20.38 -2.51
C ARG A 21 -10.42 -19.07 -1.82
N LEU A 22 -11.32 -19.19 -0.85
CA LEU A 22 -11.91 -18.08 -0.11
C LEU A 22 -10.86 -17.27 0.68
N LEU A 23 -10.93 -15.95 0.54
CA LEU A 23 -10.79 -14.93 1.60
C LEU A 23 -9.59 -15.07 2.56
N HIS A 24 -8.38 -15.21 2.04
CA HIS A 24 -7.14 -14.87 2.76
C HIS A 24 -6.19 -14.23 1.76
N MET A 25 -5.50 -13.13 2.11
CA MET A 25 -4.45 -12.60 1.23
C MET A 25 -3.24 -13.55 1.25
N GLN A 26 -3.25 -14.49 0.31
CA GLN A 26 -2.16 -15.45 0.13
C GLN A 26 -0.84 -14.72 -0.15
N LYS A 27 0.25 -15.26 0.40
CA LYS A 27 1.60 -14.78 0.09
C LYS A 27 1.92 -14.96 -1.41
N LEU A 28 2.91 -14.21 -1.89
CA LEU A 28 3.47 -14.38 -3.23
C LEU A 28 4.37 -15.62 -3.27
N GLU A 29 4.18 -16.45 -4.29
CA GLU A 29 4.92 -17.67 -4.55
C GLU A 29 5.61 -17.59 -5.92
N LEU A 30 6.58 -18.46 -6.19
CA LEU A 30 7.32 -18.47 -7.47
C LEU A 30 6.40 -18.54 -8.70
N GLN A 31 5.33 -19.31 -8.61
CA GLN A 31 4.36 -19.48 -9.70
C GLN A 31 3.56 -18.21 -10.04
N ASP A 32 3.56 -17.22 -9.15
CA ASP A 32 2.96 -15.91 -9.45
C ASP A 32 3.86 -15.05 -10.33
N ILE A 33 5.16 -15.36 -10.41
CA ILE A 33 6.16 -14.52 -11.05
C ILE A 33 6.28 -14.92 -12.52
N LEU A 34 5.83 -14.02 -13.39
CA LEU A 34 6.01 -14.12 -14.83
C LEU A 34 7.51 -14.16 -15.20
N PRO A 35 7.90 -14.97 -16.21
CA PRO A 35 9.19 -14.83 -16.85
C PRO A 35 9.45 -13.40 -17.33
N LEU A 36 10.73 -12.98 -17.33
CA LEU A 36 11.09 -11.59 -17.65
C LEU A 36 10.58 -11.13 -19.02
N ASP A 37 10.70 -11.97 -20.06
CA ASP A 37 10.25 -11.63 -21.42
C ASP A 37 8.73 -11.48 -21.50
N ASP A 38 8.00 -12.35 -20.78
CA ASP A 38 6.54 -12.30 -20.69
C ASP A 38 6.07 -11.04 -19.94
N PHE A 39 6.77 -10.66 -18.88
CA PHE A 39 6.48 -9.43 -18.14
C PHE A 39 6.80 -8.19 -18.98
N GLU A 40 7.97 -8.11 -19.61
CA GLU A 40 8.38 -6.97 -20.44
C GLU A 40 7.41 -6.72 -21.59
N SER A 41 6.99 -7.79 -22.30
CA SER A 41 6.04 -7.67 -23.42
C SER A 41 4.68 -7.08 -23.02
N GLN A 42 4.26 -7.26 -21.76
CA GLN A 42 2.98 -6.79 -21.22
C GLN A 42 3.12 -5.61 -20.24
N ARG A 43 4.35 -5.19 -19.93
CA ARG A 43 4.67 -4.27 -18.84
C ARG A 43 3.87 -2.98 -18.92
N LYS A 44 3.76 -2.37 -20.10
CA LYS A 44 3.02 -1.11 -20.30
C LYS A 44 1.57 -1.23 -19.85
N LYS A 45 0.90 -2.32 -20.22
CA LYS A 45 -0.49 -2.59 -19.83
C LYS A 45 -0.62 -2.77 -18.32
N PHE A 46 0.28 -3.54 -17.71
CA PHE A 46 0.28 -3.74 -16.26
C PHE A 46 0.54 -2.43 -15.51
N PHE A 47 1.52 -1.65 -15.94
CA PHE A 47 1.87 -0.36 -15.36
C PHE A 47 0.68 0.62 -15.38
N GLU A 48 0.04 0.80 -16.53
CA GLU A 48 -1.13 1.68 -16.64
C GLU A 48 -2.29 1.23 -15.75
N SER A 49 -2.53 -0.08 -15.66
CA SER A 49 -3.55 -0.63 -14.77
C SER A 49 -3.19 -0.45 -13.30
N HIS A 50 -1.92 -0.65 -12.95
CA HIS A 50 -1.41 -0.53 -11.59
C HIS A 50 -1.48 0.92 -11.08
N ILE A 51 -1.09 1.91 -11.88
CA ILE A 51 -1.18 3.32 -11.50
C ILE A 51 -2.64 3.73 -11.26
N ARG A 52 -3.56 3.35 -12.16
CA ARG A 52 -4.99 3.62 -11.96
C ARG A 52 -5.53 2.96 -10.70
N TYR A 53 -5.09 1.73 -10.41
CA TYR A 53 -5.47 1.02 -9.20
C TYR A 53 -4.96 1.72 -7.93
N ILE A 54 -3.68 2.14 -7.91
CA ILE A 54 -3.11 2.87 -6.79
C ILE A 54 -3.86 4.18 -6.54
N GLU A 55 -4.02 5.02 -7.55
CA GLU A 55 -4.64 6.33 -7.37
C GLU A 55 -6.11 6.21 -6.95
N LYS A 56 -6.82 5.16 -7.39
CA LYS A 56 -8.24 4.99 -7.06
C LYS A 56 -8.49 4.32 -5.70
N TYR A 57 -7.69 3.33 -5.31
CA TYR A 57 -8.03 2.45 -4.18
C TYR A 57 -6.99 2.44 -3.07
N ARG A 58 -5.73 2.81 -3.35
CA ARG A 58 -4.60 2.54 -2.43
C ARG A 58 -3.88 3.79 -1.94
N LYS A 59 -4.03 4.93 -2.61
CA LYS A 59 -3.29 6.14 -2.28
C LYS A 59 -4.13 7.13 -1.47
N VAL A 60 -3.61 7.54 -0.33
CA VAL A 60 -4.16 8.62 0.49
C VAL A 60 -3.13 9.73 0.60
N ARG A 61 -3.49 10.94 0.15
CA ARG A 61 -2.64 12.13 0.27
C ARG A 61 -2.86 12.81 1.62
N LEU A 62 -1.79 13.21 2.28
CA LEU A 62 -1.79 14.04 3.50
C LEU A 62 -1.17 15.40 3.14
N GLY A 63 -1.99 16.44 3.10
CA GLY A 63 -1.57 17.73 2.53
C GLY A 63 -1.08 17.61 1.08
N THR A 64 -0.07 18.40 0.72
CA THR A 64 0.45 18.49 -0.67
C THR A 64 1.72 17.67 -0.90
N SER A 65 2.37 17.20 0.16
CA SER A 65 3.74 16.67 0.11
C SER A 65 3.87 15.20 0.52
N ILE A 66 2.82 14.62 1.11
CA ILE A 66 2.89 13.30 1.73
C ILE A 66 1.81 12.40 1.15
N SER A 67 2.15 11.14 0.95
CA SER A 67 1.21 10.10 0.54
C SER A 67 1.44 8.81 1.32
N LEU A 68 0.34 8.16 1.70
CA LEU A 68 0.32 6.76 2.09
C LEU A 68 -0.12 5.95 0.87
N VAL A 69 0.67 4.95 0.48
CA VAL A 69 0.28 3.96 -0.52
C VAL A 69 0.12 2.63 0.19
N PHE A 70 -1.14 2.22 0.37
CA PHE A 70 -1.47 0.98 1.08
C PHE A 70 -1.11 -0.23 0.23
N GLU A 71 -0.35 -1.14 0.83
CA GLU A 71 0.12 -2.35 0.17
C GLU A 71 -0.87 -3.48 0.32
N ASN A 72 -0.99 -4.28 -0.72
CA ASN A 72 -1.64 -5.57 -0.69
C ASN A 72 -0.89 -6.51 -1.63
N ARG A 73 -1.40 -7.73 -1.80
CA ARG A 73 -0.77 -8.72 -2.66
C ARG A 73 -0.56 -8.22 -4.10
N GLN A 74 -1.55 -7.51 -4.67
CA GLN A 74 -1.50 -7.02 -6.05
C GLN A 74 -0.47 -5.90 -6.20
N THR A 75 -0.40 -4.95 -5.26
CA THR A 75 0.60 -3.87 -5.33
C THR A 75 2.01 -4.41 -5.19
N LEU A 76 2.22 -5.36 -4.28
CA LEU A 76 3.51 -5.99 -4.05
C LEU A 76 3.93 -6.90 -5.21
N TRP A 77 3.01 -7.64 -5.83
CA TRP A 77 3.29 -8.41 -7.04
C TRP A 77 3.90 -7.53 -8.14
N PHE A 78 3.27 -6.37 -8.42
CA PHE A 78 3.78 -5.46 -9.45
C PHE A 78 5.16 -4.88 -9.07
N ARG A 79 5.35 -4.51 -7.80
CA ARG A 79 6.63 -3.99 -7.33
C ARG A 79 7.74 -5.02 -7.46
N VAL A 80 7.50 -6.26 -7.05
CA VAL A 80 8.45 -7.35 -7.15
C VAL A 80 8.82 -7.63 -8.60
N GLN A 81 7.84 -7.64 -9.51
CA GLN A 81 8.09 -7.81 -10.94
C GLN A 81 8.99 -6.72 -11.52
N GLU A 82 8.74 -5.45 -11.16
CA GLU A 82 9.62 -4.35 -11.56
C GLU A 82 11.04 -4.49 -11.01
N ILE A 83 11.20 -4.98 -9.78
CA ILE A 83 12.52 -5.23 -9.18
C ILE A 83 13.25 -6.33 -9.93
N PHE A 84 12.62 -7.46 -10.20
CA PHE A 84 13.24 -8.56 -10.96
C PHE A 84 13.60 -8.14 -12.38
N ARG A 85 12.77 -7.33 -13.02
CA ARG A 85 13.05 -6.76 -14.34
C ARG A 85 14.27 -5.85 -14.36
N LEU A 86 14.36 -4.93 -13.39
CA LEU A 86 15.49 -4.00 -13.29
C LEU A 86 16.80 -4.69 -12.93
N THR A 87 16.74 -5.68 -12.05
CA THR A 87 17.91 -6.43 -11.55
C THR A 87 18.26 -7.65 -12.40
N LYS A 88 17.39 -8.04 -13.33
CA LYS A 88 17.49 -9.25 -14.16
C LYS A 88 17.66 -10.53 -13.35
N ILE A 89 17.04 -10.60 -12.17
CA ILE A 89 17.02 -11.82 -11.34
C ILE A 89 16.16 -12.87 -12.02
N THR A 90 16.73 -14.05 -12.27
CA THR A 90 16.04 -15.21 -12.87
C THR A 90 16.23 -16.51 -12.10
N ASP A 91 17.18 -16.57 -11.16
CA ASP A 91 17.39 -17.76 -10.31
C ASP A 91 16.21 -17.93 -9.33
N PRO A 92 15.47 -19.06 -9.39
CA PRO A 92 14.33 -19.31 -8.51
C PRO A 92 14.65 -19.21 -7.01
N LYS A 93 15.86 -19.57 -6.58
CA LYS A 93 16.26 -19.45 -5.17
C LYS A 93 16.39 -17.99 -4.75
N VAL A 94 16.97 -17.16 -5.61
CA VAL A 94 17.11 -15.71 -5.36
C VAL A 94 15.74 -15.05 -5.38
N ILE A 95 14.89 -15.40 -6.36
CA ILE A 95 13.50 -14.94 -6.44
C ILE A 95 12.76 -15.27 -5.14
N GLN A 96 12.82 -16.52 -4.67
CA GLN A 96 12.12 -16.92 -3.44
C GLN A 96 12.59 -16.12 -2.21
N ASN A 97 13.89 -15.83 -2.10
CA ASN A 97 14.42 -15.01 -1.02
C ASN A 97 13.87 -13.57 -1.05
N GLU A 98 13.81 -12.96 -2.23
CA GLU A 98 13.19 -11.65 -2.42
C GLU A 98 11.70 -11.68 -2.09
N LEU A 99 10.96 -12.70 -2.57
CA LEU A 99 9.55 -12.89 -2.23
C LEU A 99 9.34 -12.96 -0.72
N ASN A 100 10.19 -13.68 0.02
CA ASN A 100 10.10 -13.77 1.47
C ASN A 100 10.23 -12.39 2.15
N ILE A 101 11.07 -11.50 1.61
CA ILE A 101 11.23 -10.13 2.11
C ILE A 101 9.94 -9.34 1.89
N TYR A 102 9.43 -9.29 0.65
CA TYR A 102 8.24 -8.52 0.29
C TYR A 102 6.95 -9.09 0.89
N ASN A 103 6.86 -10.40 1.09
CA ASN A 103 5.73 -11.06 1.72
C ASN A 103 5.47 -10.58 3.16
N ARG A 104 6.47 -10.01 3.83
CA ARG A 104 6.30 -9.37 5.15
C ARG A 104 5.50 -8.06 5.09
N LEU A 105 5.34 -7.47 3.90
CA LEU A 105 4.55 -6.26 3.68
C LEU A 105 3.10 -6.56 3.27
N ILE A 106 2.77 -7.82 2.94
CA ILE A 106 1.39 -8.22 2.71
C ILE A 106 0.63 -8.10 4.04
N PRO A 107 -0.48 -7.34 4.09
CA PRO A 107 -1.33 -7.23 5.26
C PRO A 107 -1.74 -8.60 5.83
N GLU A 108 -1.71 -8.69 7.16
CA GLU A 108 -2.28 -9.80 7.92
C GLU A 108 -3.67 -9.38 8.43
N ALA A 109 -4.46 -10.34 8.94
CA ALA A 109 -5.71 -10.05 9.64
C ALA A 109 -5.57 -8.83 10.57
N ASN A 110 -6.57 -7.96 10.56
CA ASN A 110 -6.62 -6.78 11.45
C ASN A 110 -5.50 -5.76 11.24
N THR A 111 -4.68 -5.89 10.20
CA THR A 111 -3.52 -5.02 9.98
C THR A 111 -3.61 -4.36 8.61
N LEU A 112 -3.41 -3.04 8.54
CA LEU A 112 -3.11 -2.35 7.29
C LEU A 112 -1.61 -2.13 7.18
N GLN A 113 -1.04 -2.24 5.97
CA GLN A 113 0.34 -1.86 5.69
C GLN A 113 0.39 -0.79 4.60
N ALA A 114 1.30 0.17 4.74
CA ALA A 114 1.48 1.23 3.74
C ALA A 114 2.94 1.67 3.61
N ALA A 115 3.31 2.05 2.40
CA ALA A 115 4.47 2.90 2.16
C ALA A 115 4.13 4.35 2.47
N PHE A 116 4.90 4.98 3.36
CA PHE A 116 4.90 6.41 3.60
C PHE A 116 5.90 7.07 2.65
N LEU A 117 5.39 7.98 1.82
CA LEU A 117 6.14 8.63 0.76
C LEU A 117 6.11 10.15 0.94
N ILE A 118 7.28 10.78 0.72
CA ILE A 118 7.41 12.23 0.57
C ILE A 118 7.61 12.54 -0.91
N ASP A 119 6.87 13.52 -1.41
CA ASP A 119 7.07 14.05 -2.75
C ASP A 119 8.43 14.78 -2.84
N PRO A 120 9.38 14.30 -3.68
CA PRO A 120 10.66 14.96 -3.83
C PRO A 120 10.56 16.35 -4.47
N GLN A 121 9.50 16.64 -5.23
CA GLN A 121 9.30 17.93 -5.89
C GLN A 121 8.63 18.97 -4.98
N ASN A 122 8.01 18.51 -3.89
CA ASN A 122 7.27 19.36 -2.98
C ASN A 122 7.55 18.91 -1.54
N GLN A 123 8.76 19.16 -1.05
CA GLN A 123 9.15 18.74 0.30
C GLN A 123 8.30 19.46 1.36
N PRO A 124 7.79 18.74 2.38
CA PRO A 124 7.05 19.38 3.45
C PRO A 124 7.99 20.24 4.29
N HIS A 125 7.55 21.44 4.67
CA HIS A 125 8.26 22.30 5.60
C HIS A 125 7.55 22.30 6.96
N THR A 126 8.34 22.33 8.03
CA THR A 126 7.88 22.55 9.40
C THR A 126 7.41 24.00 9.60
N VAL A 127 6.73 24.28 10.72
CA VAL A 127 6.32 25.65 11.12
C VAL A 127 7.49 26.65 11.22
N ASN A 128 8.72 26.16 11.38
CA ASN A 128 9.94 26.97 11.39
C ASN A 128 10.64 27.05 10.01
N ASN A 129 9.94 26.66 8.94
CA ASN A 129 10.44 26.58 7.56
C ASN A 129 11.60 25.60 7.29
N SER A 130 12.07 24.83 8.28
CA SER A 130 12.97 23.70 8.04
C SER A 130 12.26 22.56 7.31
N ALA A 131 12.96 21.87 6.41
CA ALA A 131 12.44 20.70 5.72
C ALA A 131 12.08 19.59 6.73
N PHE A 132 10.92 18.95 6.54
CA PHE A 132 10.50 17.80 7.31
C PHE A 132 11.48 16.64 7.06
N SER A 133 12.10 16.15 8.13
CA SER A 133 13.06 15.05 8.08
C SER A 133 12.38 13.74 8.47
N LEU A 134 12.51 12.72 7.61
CA LEU A 134 12.07 11.35 7.93
C LEU A 134 12.76 10.80 9.20
N LYS A 135 13.94 11.30 9.57
CA LYS A 135 14.66 10.88 10.79
C LYS A 135 13.94 11.27 12.08
N ASP A 136 13.10 12.31 12.00
CA ASP A 136 12.32 12.81 13.13
C ASP A 136 10.92 12.18 13.20
N PHE A 137 10.57 11.34 12.22
CA PHE A 137 9.32 10.60 12.26
C PHE A 137 9.32 9.62 13.44
N ARG A 138 8.23 9.63 14.19
CA ARG A 138 7.92 8.70 15.27
C ARG A 138 6.53 8.13 14.98
N GLY A 139 6.33 6.83 15.23
CA GLY A 139 5.11 6.12 14.80
C GLY A 139 3.83 6.70 15.41
N ASP A 140 3.91 7.35 16.57
CA ASP A 140 2.80 8.04 17.23
C ASP A 140 2.33 9.32 16.52
N ASN A 141 3.18 9.92 15.67
CA ASN A 141 2.84 11.13 14.93
C ASN A 141 1.83 10.86 13.81
N LEU A 142 1.81 9.64 13.22
CA LEU A 142 0.87 9.28 12.16
C LEU A 142 -0.25 8.40 12.72
N ARG A 143 -1.50 8.83 12.51
CA ARG A 143 -2.68 8.19 13.11
C ARG A 143 -3.82 8.07 12.11
N LEU A 144 -4.57 6.97 12.21
CA LEU A 144 -5.90 6.83 11.63
C LEU A 144 -6.91 7.40 12.64
N ILE A 145 -7.65 8.42 12.21
CA ILE A 145 -8.68 9.10 13.00
C ILE A 145 -10.05 8.59 12.55
N LEU A 146 -10.75 7.93 13.48
CA LEU A 146 -12.14 7.50 13.40
C LEU A 146 -12.94 8.20 14.52
N ASN A 147 -13.85 7.49 15.20
CA ASN A 147 -14.36 7.88 16.52
C ASN A 147 -13.29 7.74 17.63
N LYS A 148 -12.18 7.07 17.32
CA LYS A 148 -10.98 6.92 18.15
C LYS A 148 -9.74 7.15 17.30
N SER A 149 -8.59 7.26 17.97
CA SER A 149 -7.33 7.57 17.29
C SER A 149 -6.35 6.40 17.38
N ILE A 150 -6.06 5.79 16.24
CA ILE A 150 -5.22 4.58 16.12
C ILE A 150 -3.82 5.00 15.63
N PRO A 151 -2.76 4.81 16.43
CA PRO A 151 -1.39 5.12 16.00
C PRO A 151 -0.90 4.12 14.96
N CYS A 152 0.10 4.53 14.17
CA CYS A 152 0.87 3.59 13.36
C CYS A 152 2.04 3.00 14.16
N ASP A 153 2.42 1.79 13.79
CA ASP A 153 3.73 1.22 14.10
C ASP A 153 4.65 1.37 12.89
N LEU A 154 5.93 1.63 13.14
CA LEU A 154 6.96 1.47 12.12
C LEU A 154 7.29 -0.01 11.95
N THR A 155 7.11 -0.52 10.73
CA THR A 155 7.53 -1.87 10.34
C THR A 155 9.05 -1.92 10.18
N THR A 156 9.66 -0.82 9.71
CA THR A 156 11.10 -0.67 9.50
C THR A 156 11.71 0.13 10.64
N LYS A 157 12.35 -0.54 11.60
CA LYS A 157 12.90 0.05 12.83
C LYS A 157 14.42 0.22 12.78
N ARG A 158 15.09 -0.35 11.78
CA ARG A 158 16.56 -0.42 11.70
C ARG A 158 17.09 0.16 10.37
N PRO A 159 18.35 0.63 10.32
CA PRO A 159 18.94 1.18 9.09
C PRO A 159 18.91 0.22 7.89
N GLU A 160 19.04 -1.08 8.13
CA GLU A 160 18.93 -2.13 7.12
C GLU A 160 17.51 -2.32 6.57
N ASP A 161 16.49 -1.87 7.29
CA ASP A 161 15.09 -1.97 6.84
C ASP A 161 14.76 -0.94 5.73
N LEU A 162 15.68 0.00 5.47
CA LEU A 162 15.69 0.85 4.26
C LEU A 162 16.02 0.04 2.98
N SER A 163 16.20 -1.28 3.08
CA SER A 163 16.49 -2.19 1.96
C SER A 163 15.39 -2.25 0.89
N LEU A 164 14.25 -1.58 1.07
CA LEU A 164 13.15 -1.49 0.11
C LEU A 164 12.94 -0.06 -0.42
N GLY A 165 14.04 0.66 -0.64
CA GLY A 165 14.05 2.02 -1.21
C GLY A 165 13.82 3.12 -0.17
N ASN A 166 13.54 4.34 -0.63
CA ASN A 166 13.42 5.55 0.21
C ASN A 166 12.05 5.69 0.92
N SER A 167 11.35 4.57 1.19
CA SER A 167 10.03 4.59 1.82
C SER A 167 10.11 4.12 3.27
N LEU A 168 9.40 4.79 4.17
CA LEU A 168 9.13 4.23 5.50
C LEU A 168 7.91 3.32 5.41
N TRP A 169 7.98 2.12 5.98
CA TRP A 169 6.83 1.23 6.02
C TRP A 169 6.12 1.35 7.36
N VAL A 170 4.83 1.63 7.29
CA VAL A 170 3.97 1.82 8.45
C VAL A 170 2.87 0.77 8.46
N ARG A 171 2.43 0.40 9.66
CA ARG A 171 1.30 -0.50 9.84
C ARG A 171 0.31 0.04 10.87
N PHE A 172 -0.96 -0.30 10.69
CA PHE A 172 -2.04 0.06 11.62
C PHE A 172 -2.76 -1.20 12.05
N PHE A 173 -2.93 -1.38 13.37
CA PHE A 173 -3.72 -2.47 13.93
C PHE A 173 -5.14 -1.98 14.21
N LEU A 174 -6.12 -2.66 13.64
CA LEU A 174 -7.53 -2.30 13.72
C LEU A 174 -8.31 -3.43 14.40
N ASP A 175 -8.92 -3.10 15.53
CA ASP A 175 -9.89 -3.98 16.19
C ASP A 175 -11.22 -4.04 15.40
N GLU A 176 -12.14 -4.89 15.86
CA GLU A 176 -13.44 -5.12 15.21
C GLU A 176 -14.26 -3.83 15.04
N GLU A 177 -14.27 -2.96 16.04
CA GLU A 177 -15.00 -1.69 15.97
C GLU A 177 -14.43 -0.79 14.87
N ALA A 178 -13.10 -0.65 14.80
CA ALA A 178 -12.43 0.15 13.78
C ALA A 178 -12.68 -0.42 12.37
N LYS A 179 -12.66 -1.74 12.21
CA LYS A 179 -12.99 -2.42 10.95
C LYS A 179 -14.43 -2.12 10.52
N MET A 180 -15.38 -2.19 11.45
CA MET A 180 -16.79 -1.91 11.15
C MET A 180 -17.03 -0.45 10.78
N ILE A 181 -16.36 0.48 11.46
CA ILE A 181 -16.39 1.89 11.08
C ILE A 181 -15.86 2.07 9.66
N LEU A 182 -14.70 1.50 9.31
CA LEU A 182 -14.21 1.62 7.93
C LEU A 182 -15.24 1.11 6.92
N LYS A 183 -15.85 -0.06 7.18
CA LYS A 183 -16.84 -0.69 6.31
C LYS A 183 -18.12 0.13 6.13
N ASP A 184 -18.68 0.69 7.19
CA ASP A 184 -20.04 1.24 7.15
C ASP A 184 -20.15 2.60 6.46
N GLY A 185 -19.02 3.31 6.31
CA GLY A 185 -18.98 4.60 5.63
C GLY A 185 -19.48 5.79 6.47
N ARG A 186 -20.08 5.56 7.64
CA ARG A 186 -20.90 6.57 8.35
C ARG A 186 -20.07 7.53 9.16
N THR A 187 -19.10 7.02 9.92
CA THR A 187 -18.17 7.86 10.67
C THR A 187 -17.07 8.35 9.71
N PRO A 188 -16.71 9.64 9.76
CA PRO A 188 -15.53 10.14 9.06
C PRO A 188 -14.28 9.34 9.44
N ALA A 189 -13.51 8.95 8.44
CA ALA A 189 -12.22 8.31 8.60
C ALA A 189 -11.17 9.15 7.87
N LYS A 190 -10.07 9.52 8.53
CA LYS A 190 -8.97 10.26 7.89
C LYS A 190 -7.63 9.89 8.51
N PHE A 191 -6.54 10.14 7.80
CA PHE A 191 -5.19 10.03 8.36
C PHE A 191 -4.68 11.41 8.76
N SER A 192 -3.99 11.48 9.89
CA SER A 192 -3.41 12.70 10.41
C SER A 192 -1.97 12.43 10.81
N LEU A 193 -1.06 13.23 10.27
CA LEU A 193 0.34 13.30 10.69
C LEU A 193 0.51 14.60 11.48
N ALA A 194 0.71 14.48 12.78
CA ALA A 194 0.85 15.62 13.68
C ALA A 194 2.13 15.49 14.53
N SER A 195 2.87 16.58 14.64
CA SER A 195 3.95 16.78 15.61
C SER A 195 3.91 18.23 16.10
N ASN A 196 4.74 18.59 17.08
CA ASN A 196 4.81 19.97 17.59
C ASN A 196 5.15 21.01 16.51
N GLN A 197 5.69 20.58 15.37
CA GLN A 197 6.15 21.48 14.31
C GLN A 197 5.50 21.22 12.95
N PHE A 198 4.57 20.26 12.85
CA PHE A 198 4.03 19.82 11.57
C PHE A 198 2.63 19.25 11.71
N LEU A 199 1.74 19.62 10.79
CA LEU A 199 0.41 19.03 10.67
C LEU A 199 0.10 18.80 9.19
N ALA A 200 -0.19 17.55 8.83
CA ALA A 200 -0.73 17.21 7.52
C ALA A 200 -1.85 16.18 7.69
N GLU A 201 -3.01 16.48 7.13
CA GLU A 201 -4.18 15.60 7.19
C GLU A 201 -4.62 15.18 5.80
N SER A 202 -5.22 14.00 5.70
CA SER A 202 -5.99 13.62 4.54
C SER A 202 -7.39 14.21 4.61
N HIS A 203 -8.05 14.29 3.45
CA HIS A 203 -9.51 14.36 3.42
C HIS A 203 -10.11 13.10 4.06
N ASN A 204 -11.43 13.13 4.31
CA ASN A 204 -12.15 11.91 4.66
C ASN A 204 -11.97 10.86 3.56
N LEU A 205 -11.71 9.62 3.97
CA LEU A 205 -11.47 8.51 3.06
C LEU A 205 -12.70 8.27 2.19
N PRO A 206 -12.53 8.30 0.85
CA PRO A 206 -13.58 7.91 -0.09
C PRO A 206 -14.02 6.46 0.15
N THR A 207 -15.27 6.16 -0.22
CA THR A 207 -15.85 4.82 -0.08
C THR A 207 -14.99 3.74 -0.72
N GLU A 208 -14.45 3.99 -1.91
CA GLU A 208 -13.63 3.02 -2.65
C GLU A 208 -12.33 2.67 -1.93
N ILE A 209 -11.72 3.64 -1.24
CA ILE A 209 -10.53 3.37 -0.42
C ILE A 209 -10.95 2.62 0.84
N ARG A 210 -12.03 3.02 1.50
CA ARG A 210 -12.52 2.34 2.71
C ARG A 210 -12.83 0.87 2.48
N GLU A 211 -13.55 0.57 1.40
CA GLU A 211 -13.87 -0.80 1.00
C GLU A 211 -12.59 -1.60 0.72
N SER A 212 -11.66 -1.03 -0.06
CA SER A 212 -10.40 -1.70 -0.39
C SER A 212 -9.53 -1.96 0.84
N LEU A 213 -9.46 -1.03 1.79
CA LEU A 213 -8.71 -1.24 3.04
C LEU A 213 -9.44 -2.22 3.96
N TRP A 214 -10.76 -2.21 3.98
CA TRP A 214 -11.55 -3.16 4.78
C TRP A 214 -11.36 -4.60 4.31
N GLU A 215 -11.25 -4.83 2.99
CA GLU A 215 -10.92 -6.14 2.40
C GLU A 215 -9.58 -6.66 2.91
N ASP A 216 -8.55 -5.81 2.97
CA ASP A 216 -7.23 -6.22 3.47
C ASP A 216 -7.26 -6.67 4.94
N LEU A 217 -8.19 -6.15 5.73
CA LEU A 217 -8.32 -6.47 7.16
C LEU A 217 -8.96 -7.85 7.42
N GLN A 218 -9.54 -8.48 6.39
CA GLN A 218 -10.16 -9.81 6.48
C GLN A 218 -9.16 -10.96 6.24
N SER A 219 -7.90 -10.62 5.92
CA SER A 219 -6.87 -11.52 5.39
C SER A 219 -6.41 -12.62 6.32
#